data_AF-A0A345VGG4-F1
#
_entry.id   AF-A0A345VGG4-F1
#
_cell.length_a   1.000
_cell.length_b   1.000
_cell.length_c   1.000
_cell.angle_alpha   90.00
_cell.angle_beta   90.00
_cell.angle_gamma   90.00
#
_symmetry.space_group_name_H-M   'P 1'
#
loop_
_entity.id
_entity.type
_entity.pdbx_description
1 polymer ?
#
loop_
_entity_poly.entity_id
_entity_poly.type
_entity_poly.pdbx_seq_one_letter_code
_entity_poly.pdbx_strand_id
1 'polypeptide(L)' 'MEPLRRQSISIIEEVLAGVDPGEADVREQLKWHVANNPGRPEKALLEHLISVGVRQDESA' A
#
# COMPACT_ATOMS: atom_id res chain seq x y z
N MET A 1 -2.78 2.32 -20.39
CA MET A 1 -2.37 1.96 -19.02
C MET A 1 -1.75 0.59 -19.08
N GLU A 2 -0.49 0.45 -18.65
CA GLU A 2 0.18 -0.85 -18.56
C GLU A 2 -0.59 -1.77 -17.58
N PRO A 3 -0.67 -3.09 -17.83
CA PRO A 3 -1.46 -4.02 -16.99
C PRO A 3 -1.09 -3.96 -15.50
N LEU A 4 0.21 -3.89 -15.20
CA LEU A 4 0.72 -3.80 -13.83
C LEU A 4 0.26 -2.52 -13.14
N ARG A 5 0.34 -1.38 -13.83
CA ARG A 5 -0.12 -0.08 -13.29
C ARG A 5 -1.57 -0.13 -12.85
N ARG A 6 -2.43 -0.66 -13.73
CA ARG A 6 -3.86 -0.78 -13.44
C ARG A 6 -4.09 -1.68 -12.24
N GLN A 7 -3.38 -2.80 -12.16
CA GLN A 7 -3.51 -3.72 -11.04
C GLN A 7 -3.04 -3.10 -9.73
N SER A 8 -1.91 -2.38 -9.72
CA SER A 8 -1.43 -1.69 -8.53
C SER A 8 -2.41 -0.62 -8.05
N ILE A 9 -3.02 0.14 -8.95
CA ILE A 9 -4.07 1.12 -8.59
C ILE A 9 -5.25 0.41 -7.94
N SER A 10 -5.75 -0.67 -8.54
CA SER A 10 -6.89 -1.41 -8.01
C SER A 10 -6.63 -1.95 -6.60
N ILE A 11 -5.43 -2.49 -6.35
CA ILE A 11 -5.04 -2.99 -5.01
C ILE A 11 -4.96 -1.84 -4.01
N ILE A 12 -4.35 -0.72 -4.40
CA ILE A 12 -4.25 0.47 -3.53
C ILE A 12 -5.65 0.97 -3.15
N GLU A 13 -6.55 1.08 -4.12
CA GLU A 13 -7.92 1.54 -3.88
C GLU A 13 -8.69 0.59 -2.95
N GLU A 14 -8.53 -0.73 -3.13
CA GLU A 14 -9.16 -1.74 -2.29
C GLU A 14 -8.68 -1.66 -0.83
N VAL A 15 -7.36 -1.57 -0.61
CA VAL A 15 -6.79 -1.44 0.74
C VAL A 15 -7.25 -0.13 1.39
N LEU A 16 -7.27 0.98 0.64
CA LEU A 16 -7.71 2.28 1.17
C LEU A 16 -9.22 2.33 1.44
N ALA A 17 -10.03 1.53 0.75
CA ALA A 17 -11.45 1.38 0.99
C ALA A 17 -11.79 0.50 2.20
N GLY A 18 -10.80 -0.21 2.77
CA GLY A 18 -10.95 -1.03 3.96
C GLY A 18 -11.48 -0.22 5.16
N VAL A 19 -12.38 -0.82 5.93
CA VAL A 19 -13.04 -0.19 7.09
C VAL A 19 -12.63 -0.76 8.44
N ASP A 20 -11.75 -1.78 8.46
CA ASP A 20 -11.27 -2.38 9.69
C ASP A 20 -10.46 -1.35 10.50
N PRO A 21 -10.87 -1.01 11.75
CA PRO A 21 -10.10 -0.12 12.61
C PRO A 21 -8.69 -0.66 12.93
N GLY A 22 -8.50 -1.99 12.99
CA GLY A 22 -7.21 -2.62 13.25
C GLY A 22 -6.18 -2.39 12.13
N GLU A 23 -6.64 -2.05 10.93
CA GLU A 23 -5.79 -1.77 9.76
C GLU A 23 -5.62 -0.27 9.50
N ALA A 24 -6.08 0.61 10.40
CA ALA A 24 -6.00 2.05 10.21
C ALA A 24 -4.57 2.55 9.97
N ASP A 25 -3.60 2.03 10.73
CA ASP A 25 -2.18 2.38 10.59
C ASP A 25 -1.58 1.87 9.29
N VAL A 26 -2.03 0.71 8.80
CA VAL A 26 -1.62 0.13 7.51
C VAL A 26 -2.11 1.03 6.37
N ARG A 27 -3.39 1.46 6.41
CA ARG A 27 -3.95 2.39 5.43
C ARG A 27 -3.24 3.75 5.44
N GLU A 28 -2.93 4.28 6.62
CA GLU A 28 -2.22 5.55 6.72
C GLU A 28 -0.80 5.47 6.15
N GLN A 29 -0.10 4.35 6.42
CA GLN A 29 1.19 4.09 5.80
C GLN A 29 1.09 3.99 4.27
N LEU A 30 0.06 3.30 3.75
CA LEU A 30 -0.17 3.22 2.30
C LEU A 30 -0.41 4.60 1.67
N LYS A 31 -1.24 5.45 2.29
CA LYS A 31 -1.44 6.83 1.82
C LYS A 31 -0.13 7.61 1.76
N TRP A 32 0.73 7.45 2.77
CA TRP A 32 2.06 8.08 2.78
C TRP A 32 2.90 7.62 1.58
N HIS A 33 2.96 6.31 1.29
CA HIS A 33 3.71 5.81 0.12
C HIS A 33 3.14 6.32 -1.20
N VAL A 34 1.80 6.40 -1.34
CA VAL A 34 1.15 6.94 -2.54
C VAL A 34 1.50 8.42 -2.74
N ALA A 35 1.44 9.22 -1.67
CA ALA A 35 1.79 10.65 -1.73
C ALA A 35 3.26 10.87 -2.12
N ASN A 36 4.16 10.00 -1.67
CA ASN A 36 5.60 10.08 -1.98
C ASN A 36 6.00 9.49 -3.34
N ASN A 37 5.08 8.84 -4.06
CA ASN A 37 5.33 8.20 -5.35
C ASN A 37 4.32 8.66 -6.43
N PRO A 38 4.26 9.97 -6.76
CA PRO A 38 3.29 10.49 -7.71
C PRO A 38 3.45 9.86 -9.10
N GLY A 39 2.35 9.34 -9.64
CA GLY A 39 2.33 8.67 -10.95
C GLY A 39 3.02 7.30 -11.00
N ARG A 40 3.44 6.76 -9.86
CA ARG A 40 4.15 5.47 -9.73
C ARG A 40 3.48 4.54 -8.69
N PRO A 41 2.22 4.15 -8.91
CA PRO A 41 1.47 3.31 -7.95
C PRO A 41 2.14 1.96 -7.68
N GLU A 42 2.83 1.38 -8.67
CA GLU A 42 3.56 0.12 -8.54
C GLU A 42 4.68 0.24 -7.52
N LYS A 43 5.40 1.38 -7.52
CA LYS A 43 6.46 1.67 -6.57
C LYS A 43 5.89 1.94 -5.17
N ALA A 44 4.80 2.71 -5.08
CA ALA A 44 4.11 2.95 -3.81
C ALA A 44 3.67 1.65 -3.14
N LEU A 45 3.05 0.75 -3.92
CA LEU A 45 2.59 -0.55 -3.43
C LEU A 45 3.75 -1.45 -3.01
N LEU A 46 4.84 -1.49 -3.79
CA LEU A 46 6.03 -2.27 -3.44
C LEU A 46 6.65 -1.80 -2.11
N GLU A 47 6.87 -0.50 -1.95
CA GLU A 47 7.44 0.07 -0.72
C GLU A 47 6.53 -0.19 0.50
N HIS A 48 5.21 -0.11 0.32
CA HIS A 48 4.25 -0.46 1.36
C HIS A 48 4.34 -1.93 1.77
N LEU A 49 4.33 -2.86 0.81
CA LEU A 49 4.41 -4.31 1.08
C LEU A 49 5.70 -4.69 1.79
N ILE A 50 6.84 -4.11 1.41
CA ILE A 50 8.11 -4.30 2.10
C ILE A 50 8.01 -3.80 3.55
N SER A 51 7.42 -2.62 3.75
CA SER A 51 7.30 -2.02 5.09
C SER A 51 6.36 -2.81 6.01
N VAL A 52 5.29 -3.40 5.48
CA VAL A 52 4.37 -4.25 6.24
C VAL A 52 4.98 -5.62 6.53
N GLY A 53 5.70 -6.21 5.57
CA GLY A 53 6.41 -7.49 5.76
C GLY A 53 7.46 -7.42 6.87
N VAL A 54 8.24 -6.33 6.92
CA VAL A 54 9.22 -6.11 8.00
C VAL A 54 8.58 -6.07 9.39
N ARG A 55 7.39 -5.45 9.53
CA ARG A 55 6.66 -5.41 10.82
C ARG A 55 6.17 -6.79 11.28
N GLN A 56 5.85 -7.69 10.35
CA GLN A 56 5.42 -9.05 10.67
C GLN A 56 6.59 -9.90 11.18
N ASP A 57 7.79 -9.73 10.62
CA ASP A 57 9.00 -10.42 11.06
C ASP A 57 9.48 -9.94 12.46
N GLU A 58 9.31 -8.66 12.79
CA GLU A 58 9.66 -8.10 14.11
C GLU A 58 8.67 -8.48 15.22
N SER A 59 7.49 -9.01 14.87
CA SER A 59 6.44 -9.40 15.80
C SER A 59 6.49 -10.90 16.18
N ALA A 60 7.47 -11.66 15.68
CA ALA A 60 7.61 -13.11 15.82
C ALA A 60 8.64 -13.55 16.87
#